data_AF-A0A3C0C6G7-F1
#
_entry.id   AF-A0A3C0C6G7-F1
#
_cell.length_a   1.000
_cell.length_b   1.000
_cell.length_c   1.000
_cell.angle_alpha   90.00
_cell.angle_beta   90.00
_cell.angle_gamma   90.00
#
_symmetry.space_group_name_H-M   'P 1'
#
loop_
_entity.id
_entity.type
_entity.pdbx_description
1 polymer ?
#
loop_
_entity_poly.entity_id
_entity_poly.type
_entity_poly.pdbx_seq_one_letter_code
_entity_poly.pdbx_strand_id
1 'polypeptide(L)' 'MRLVKFDENGLVPVIVQDSTTAEVLMTAWANEEALKLTADSGELTLWSRSRKELWKKGETS' A
#
# COMPACT_ATOMS: atom_id res chain seq x y z
N MET A 1 3.62 17.57 9.61
CA MET A 1 4.46 16.42 10.05
C MET A 1 4.24 15.30 9.04
N ARG A 2 5.23 14.96 8.20
CA ARG A 2 5.14 13.80 7.30
C ARG A 2 5.65 12.60 8.10
N LEU A 3 4.75 11.77 8.61
CA LEU A 3 5.07 10.68 9.55
C LEU A 3 5.66 9.44 8.86
N VAL A 4 5.41 9.28 7.56
CA VAL A 4 5.91 8.15 6.77
C VAL A 4 7.27 8.49 6.18
N LYS A 5 8.27 7.65 6.45
CA LYS A 5 9.59 7.72 5.84
C LYS A 5 9.65 6.77 4.64
N PHE A 6 9.79 7.33 3.45
CA PHE A 6 10.00 6.58 2.23
C PHE A 6 11.49 6.25 2.02
N ASP A 7 11.76 5.19 1.27
CA ASP A 7 13.10 4.86 0.80
C ASP A 7 13.56 5.78 -0.36
N GLU A 8 14.74 5.49 -0.91
CA GLU A 8 15.31 6.21 -2.05
C GLU A 8 14.46 6.15 -3.34
N ASN A 9 13.58 5.16 -3.45
CA ASN A 9 12.67 4.97 -4.58
C ASN A 9 11.30 5.64 -4.34
N GLY A 10 11.12 6.33 -3.21
CA GLY A 10 9.85 6.92 -2.83
C GLY A 10 8.81 5.88 -2.38
N LEU A 11 9.25 4.72 -1.89
CA LEU A 11 8.39 3.61 -1.48
C LEU A 11 8.51 3.31 0.02
N VAL A 12 7.45 2.70 0.57
CA VAL A 12 7.42 2.17 1.94
C VAL A 12 6.85 0.75 1.93
N PRO A 13 7.39 -0.20 2.72
CA PRO A 13 6.78 -1.51 2.88
C PRO A 13 5.45 -1.40 3.64
N VAL A 14 4.46 -2.16 3.19
CA VAL A 14 3.12 -2.24 3.80
C VAL A 14 2.84 -3.69 4.19
N ILE A 15 2.38 -3.91 5.41
CA ILE A 15 1.87 -5.19 5.89
C ILE A 15 0.36 -5.08 5.98
N VAL A 16 -0.36 -5.91 5.24
CA VAL A 16 -1.81 -6.00 5.33
C VAL A 16 -2.15 -7.10 6.31
N GLN A 17 -2.96 -6.77 7.30
CA GLN A 17 -3.32 -7.66 8.40
C GLN A 17 -4.85 -7.76 8.49
N ASP A 18 -5.35 -8.92 8.86
CA ASP A 18 -6.75 -9.06 9.24
C ASP A 18 -7.02 -8.29 10.54
N SER A 19 -8.03 -7.43 10.49
CA SER A 19 -8.37 -6.53 11.60
C SER A 19 -8.92 -7.22 12.86
N THR A 20 -9.38 -8.48 12.73
CA THR A 20 -10.00 -9.24 13.83
C THR A 20 -9.04 -10.27 14.41
N THR A 21 -8.34 -11.01 13.56
CA THR A 21 -7.47 -12.12 13.97
C THR A 21 -6.01 -11.72 14.14
N ALA A 22 -5.62 -10.53 13.68
CA ALA A 22 -4.23 -10.10 13.57
C ALA A 22 -3.37 -11.00 12.65
N GLU A 23 -3.99 -11.81 11.78
CA GLU A 23 -3.26 -12.60 10.79
C GLU A 23 -2.63 -11.69 9.74
N VAL A 24 -1.35 -11.89 9.43
CA VAL A 24 -0.68 -11.18 8.34
C VAL A 24 -1.10 -11.82 7.02
N LEU A 25 -1.82 -11.05 6.19
CA LEU A 25 -2.39 -11.52 4.93
C LEU A 25 -1.40 -11.37 3.77
N MET A 26 -0.71 -10.23 3.69
CA MET A 26 0.26 -9.98 2.62
C MET A 26 1.26 -8.87 2.98
N THR A 27 2.37 -8.86 2.25
CA THR A 27 3.34 -7.77 2.23
C THR A 27 3.35 -7.13 0.85
N ALA A 28 3.46 -5.81 0.81
CA ALA A 28 3.46 -5.03 -0.43
C ALA A 28 4.24 -3.73 -0.25
N TRP A 29 4.15 -2.86 -1.26
CA TRP A 29 4.77 -1.53 -1.27
C TRP A 29 3.71 -0.48 -1.53
N ALA A 30 3.93 0.72 -1.02
CA ALA A 30 3.14 1.89 -1.36
C ALA A 30 4.08 3.07 -1.64
N ASN A 31 3.74 3.88 -2.66
CA ASN A 31 4.27 5.23 -2.79
C ASN A 31 3.33 6.20 -2.03
N GLU A 32 3.66 7.49 -2.04
CA GLU A 32 2.84 8.49 -1.37
C GLU A 32 1.39 8.54 -1.89
N GLU A 33 1.22 8.42 -3.20
CA GLU A 33 -0.10 8.47 -3.84
C GLU A 33 -0.98 7.29 -3.42
N ALA A 34 -0.42 6.08 -3.39
CA ALA A 34 -1.13 4.88 -2.94
C ALA A 34 -1.63 5.02 -1.48
N LEU A 35 -0.80 5.58 -0.59
CA LEU A 35 -1.21 5.83 0.80
C LEU A 35 -2.30 6.89 0.89
N LYS A 36 -2.19 7.97 0.11
CA LYS A 36 -3.21 9.02 0.06
C LYS A 36 -4.54 8.47 -0.43
N LEU A 37 -4.54 7.75 -1.55
CA LEU A 37 -5.75 7.14 -2.09
C LEU A 37 -6.39 6.17 -1.11
N THR A 38 -5.59 5.35 -0.43
CA THR A 38 -6.09 4.43 0.60
C THR A 38 -6.75 5.16 1.77
N ALA A 39 -6.15 6.26 2.23
CA ALA A 39 -6.71 7.07 3.31
C ALA A 39 -7.98 7.81 2.89
N ASP A 40 -8.03 8.30 1.65
CA ASP A 40 -9.15 9.08 1.12
C ASP A 40 -10.36 8.19 0.77
N SER A 41 -10.16 7.00 0.18
CA SER A 41 -11.26 6.12 -0.24
C SER A 41 -11.65 5.06 0.79
N GLY A 42 -10.76 4.72 1.72
CA GLY A 42 -10.93 3.56 2.60
C GLY A 42 -10.71 2.21 1.90
N GLU A 43 -10.31 2.22 0.64
CA GLU A 43 -10.01 1.02 -0.16
C GLU A 43 -8.50 0.87 -0.36
N LEU A 44 -7.98 -0.36 -0.21
CA LEU A 44 -6.55 -0.61 -0.29
C LEU A 44 -6.00 -0.36 -1.70
N THR A 45 -5.15 0.65 -1.82
CA THR A 45 -4.34 0.94 -3.01
C THR A 45 -2.86 0.71 -2.69
N LEU A 46 -2.16 -0.03 -3.56
CA LEU A 46 -0.75 -0.38 -3.42
C LEU A 46 0.05 0.04 -4.66
N TRP A 47 1.38 -0.04 -4.57
CA TRP A 47 2.30 0.20 -5.67
C TRP A 47 2.94 -1.11 -6.14
N SER A 48 2.74 -1.46 -7.41
CA SER A 48 3.44 -2.59 -8.04
C SER A 48 4.83 -2.17 -8.47
N ARG A 49 5.88 -2.69 -7.83
CA ARG A 49 7.27 -2.39 -8.19
C ARG A 49 7.67 -2.93 -9.57
N SER A 50 7.11 -4.06 -9.97
CA SER A 50 7.42 -4.71 -11.25
C SER A 50 6.73 -4.01 -12.42
N ARG A 51 5.48 -3.57 -12.22
CA ARG A 51 4.70 -2.90 -13.27
C ARG A 51 4.81 -1.36 -13.22
N LYS A 52 5.35 -0.80 -12.14
CA LYS A 52 5.48 0.64 -11.88
C LYS A 52 4.16 1.39 -11.99
N GLU A 53 3.11 0.80 -11.42
CA GLU A 53 1.76 1.35 -11.46
C GLU A 53 1.05 1.16 -10.11
N LEU A 54 0.00 1.96 -9.89
CA LEU A 54 -0.93 1.77 -8.78
C LEU A 54 -1.77 0.52 -9.04
N TRP A 55 -1.99 -0.26 -7.99
CA TRP A 55 -2.86 -1.42 -8.01
C TRP A 55 -3.89 -1.28 -6.89
N LYS A 56 -5.16 -1.14 -7.25
CA LYS A 56 -6.25 -1.23 -6.28
C LYS A 56 -6.60 -2.69 -6.08
N LYS A 57 -6.70 -3.11 -4.82
CA LYS A 57 -7.06 -4.49 -4.50
C LYS A 57 -8.45 -4.80 -5.07
N GLY A 58 -8.51 -5.66 -6.09
CA GLY A 58 -9.72 -5.99 -6.83
C GLY A 58 -9.63 -5.71 -8.34
N GLU A 59 -8.68 -4.86 -8.75
CA GLU A 59 -8.38 -4.63 -10.17
C GLU A 59 -7.40 -5.70 -10.66
N THR A 60 -7.95 -6.83 -11.12
CA THR A 60 -7.28 -7.95 -11.81
C THR A 60 -6.05 -8.55 -11.12
N SER A 61 -6.22 -9.76 -10.57
CA SER A 61 -5.15 -10.65 -10.09
C SER A 61 -4.25 -11.16 -11.22
#